data_AF-A0A6A3AA68-F1
#
_entry.id   AF-A0A6A3AA68-F1
#
_cell.length_a   1.000
_cell.length_b   1.000
_cell.length_c   1.000
_cell.angle_alpha   90.00
_cell.angle_beta   90.00
_cell.angle_gamma   90.00
#
_symmetry.space_group_name_H-M   'P 1'
#
loop_
_entity.id
_entity.type
_entity.pdbx_description
1 polymer ?
#
loop_
_entity_poly.entity_id
_entity_poly.type
_entity_poly.pdbx_seq_one_letter_code
_entity_poly.pdbx_strand_id
1 'polypeptide(L)'
;MALRKPGLIALFDIDGTLTAPRKTATPEMLSFMKELRKVVSVGVAGGSDLIINDYDYVFSENGLVAHKDGKLIDTRSLKSFLGEEKLKEFINFTLHYIADLDIPIKRGTFIEFRSGMLNVSPIRRNCSQEERDEFEKYIDFGHAVTSPDDTVRQCKALFLSNP
;
A
#
# COMPACT_ATOMS: atom_id res chain seq x y z
N MET A 1 -32.28 -18.18 15.85
CA MET A 1 -31.15 -17.40 15.30
C MET A 1 -31.27 -17.43 13.78
N ALA A 2 -31.11 -16.30 13.10
CA ALA A 2 -31.12 -16.29 11.64
C ALA A 2 -29.95 -17.13 11.12
N LEU A 3 -30.21 -18.04 10.19
CA LEU A 3 -29.16 -18.84 9.55
C LEU A 3 -28.24 -17.89 8.76
N ARG A 4 -26.92 -18.10 8.82
CA ARG A 4 -25.98 -17.36 7.96
C ARG A 4 -26.41 -17.49 6.50
N LYS A 5 -26.46 -16.37 5.77
CA LYS A 5 -26.77 -16.37 4.33
C LYS A 5 -25.63 -17.06 3.55
N PRO A 6 -25.84 -18.26 2.99
CA PRO A 6 -24.79 -18.97 2.28
C PRO A 6 -24.44 -18.23 0.98
N GLY A 7 -23.15 -18.21 0.63
CA GLY A 7 -22.67 -17.59 -0.61
C GLY A 7 -22.61 -16.06 -0.62
N LEU A 8 -22.93 -15.39 0.50
CA LEU A 8 -22.83 -13.94 0.63
C LEU A 8 -21.71 -13.53 1.60
N ILE A 9 -20.90 -12.55 1.20
CA ILE A 9 -19.87 -11.94 2.04
C ILE A 9 -20.06 -10.42 2.07
N ALA A 10 -19.89 -9.82 3.24
CA ALA A 10 -19.73 -8.38 3.40
C ALA A 10 -18.24 -8.08 3.58
N LEU A 11 -17.64 -7.40 2.61
CA LEU A 11 -16.22 -7.05 2.60
C LEU A 11 -16.06 -5.54 2.81
N PHE A 12 -15.24 -5.16 3.78
CA PHE A 12 -15.06 -3.77 4.18
C PHE A 12 -13.61 -3.33 4.02
N ASP A 13 -13.41 -2.10 3.56
CA ASP A 13 -12.17 -1.37 3.82
C ASP A 13 -12.09 -1.01 5.31
N ILE A 14 -10.92 -0.58 5.80
CA ILE A 14 -10.71 -0.24 7.21
C ILE A 14 -10.78 1.26 7.43
N ASP A 15 -9.79 2.01 6.92
CA ASP A 15 -9.65 3.43 7.22
C ASP A 15 -10.73 4.24 6.51
N GLY A 16 -11.49 5.05 7.25
CA GLY A 16 -12.64 5.78 6.71
C GLY A 16 -13.92 4.97 6.52
N THR A 17 -13.87 3.64 6.69
CA THR A 17 -15.05 2.75 6.60
C THR A 17 -15.42 2.15 7.95
N LEU A 18 -14.51 1.39 8.57
CA LEU A 18 -14.70 0.81 9.90
C LEU A 18 -14.14 1.70 11.01
N THR A 19 -13.21 2.59 10.66
CA THR A 19 -12.60 3.55 11.58
C THR A 19 -12.70 4.96 11.02
N ALA A 20 -12.67 5.97 11.90
CA ALA A 20 -12.32 7.31 11.45
C ALA A 20 -10.85 7.32 10.96
N PRO A 21 -10.48 8.22 10.04
CA PRO A 21 -9.13 8.29 9.48
C PRO A 21 -8.03 8.25 10.55
N ARG A 22 -7.12 7.27 10.46
CA ARG A 22 -5.98 7.03 11.36
C ARG A 22 -6.35 6.83 12.84
N LYS A 23 -7.58 6.41 13.13
CA LYS A 23 -8.06 6.10 14.49
C LYS A 23 -8.46 4.63 14.62
N THR A 24 -8.68 4.18 15.84
CA THR A 24 -9.20 2.83 16.13
C THR A 24 -10.72 2.77 15.94
N ALA A 25 -11.27 1.58 15.69
CA ALA A 25 -12.71 1.36 15.67
C ALA A 25 -13.34 1.66 17.04
N THR A 26 -14.56 2.18 17.05
CA THR A 26 -15.29 2.41 18.30
C THR A 26 -15.87 1.10 18.86
N PRO A 27 -16.14 1.01 20.17
CA PRO A 27 -16.78 -0.17 20.76
C PRO A 27 -18.12 -0.53 20.11
N GLU A 28 -18.89 0.48 19.69
CA GLU A 28 -20.18 0.30 19.01
C GLU A 28 -19.99 -0.37 17.65
N MET A 29 -19.00 0.07 16.87
CA MET A 29 -18.66 -0.54 15.58
C MET A 29 -18.21 -2.00 15.77
N LEU A 30 -17.32 -2.27 16.74
CA LEU A 30 -16.86 -3.64 17.02
C LEU A 30 -18.02 -4.55 17.44
N SER A 31 -18.95 -4.03 18.25
CA SER A 31 -20.17 -4.76 18.64
C SER A 31 -21.05 -5.06 17.43
N PHE A 32 -21.28 -4.06 16.56
CA PHE A 32 -22.03 -4.22 15.32
C PHE A 32 -21.41 -5.28 14.40
N MET A 33 -20.10 -5.28 14.21
CA MET A 33 -19.41 -6.27 13.38
C MET A 33 -19.56 -7.69 13.91
N LYS A 34 -19.55 -7.88 15.23
CA LYS A 34 -19.82 -9.19 15.85
C LYS A 34 -21.25 -9.67 15.62
N GLU A 35 -22.24 -8.78 15.70
CA GLU A 35 -23.63 -9.13 15.38
C GLU A 35 -23.82 -9.43 13.88
N LEU A 36 -23.21 -8.63 13.00
CA LEU A 36 -23.25 -8.85 11.56
C LEU A 36 -22.66 -10.22 11.18
N ARG A 37 -21.53 -10.59 11.81
CA ARG A 37 -20.86 -11.88 11.60
C ARG A 37 -21.76 -13.08 11.91
N LYS A 38 -22.79 -12.94 12.76
CA LYS A 38 -23.74 -14.02 13.05
C LYS A 38 -24.68 -14.33 11.88
N VAL A 39 -24.90 -13.38 10.98
CA VAL A 39 -25.91 -13.49 9.90
C VAL A 39 -25.32 -13.51 8.49
N VAL A 40 -24.08 -13.04 8.31
CA VAL A 40 -23.35 -13.09 7.04
C VAL A 40 -21.86 -13.33 7.31
N SER A 41 -21.14 -13.87 6.33
CA SER A 41 -19.68 -13.88 6.40
C SER A 41 -19.13 -12.46 6.29
N VAL A 42 -18.19 -12.12 7.15
CA VAL A 42 -17.60 -10.77 7.21
C VAL A 42 -16.11 -10.85 6.90
N GLY A 43 -15.68 -10.02 5.96
CA GLY A 43 -14.27 -9.85 5.61
C GLY A 43 -13.82 -8.40 5.76
N VAL A 44 -12.53 -8.21 6.01
CA VAL A 44 -11.88 -6.89 5.95
C VAL A 44 -10.69 -6.92 5.00
N ALA A 45 -10.43 -5.80 4.33
CA ALA A 45 -9.28 -5.62 3.45
C ALA A 45 -8.60 -4.27 3.71
N GLY A 46 -7.27 -4.26 3.81
CA GLY A 46 -6.52 -3.01 3.80
C GLY A 46 -5.01 -3.19 3.91
N GLY A 47 -4.31 -2.05 3.93
CA GLY A 47 -2.85 -2.00 3.81
C GLY A 47 -2.07 -2.17 5.12
N SER A 48 -2.72 -2.25 6.28
CA SER A 48 -2.09 -2.30 7.61
C SER A 48 -2.23 -3.68 8.29
N ASP A 49 -1.40 -3.90 9.32
CA ASP A 49 -1.48 -5.08 10.17
C ASP A 49 -2.80 -5.08 10.96
N LEU A 50 -3.63 -6.09 10.72
CA LEU A 50 -5.00 -6.18 11.23
C LEU A 50 -5.12 -7.22 12.34
N ILE A 51 -6.09 -7.03 13.23
CA ILE A 51 -6.44 -8.04 14.23
C ILE A 51 -7.21 -9.16 13.53
N ILE A 52 -6.53 -10.30 13.39
CA ILE A 52 -6.94 -11.41 12.51
C ILE A 52 -8.23 -12.13 12.98
N ASN A 53 -8.54 -12.11 14.28
CA ASN A 53 -9.48 -13.07 14.88
C ASN A 53 -10.96 -12.65 14.90
N ASP A 54 -11.26 -11.38 14.64
CA ASP A 54 -12.64 -10.86 14.76
C ASP A 54 -13.49 -11.09 13.50
N TYR A 55 -12.87 -11.40 12.36
CA TYR A 55 -13.51 -11.52 11.05
C TYR A 55 -13.38 -12.95 10.49
N ASP A 56 -14.27 -13.34 9.57
CA ASP A 56 -14.14 -14.62 8.88
C ASP A 56 -13.02 -14.60 7.85
N TYR A 57 -12.82 -13.45 7.19
CA TYR A 57 -11.73 -13.22 6.23
C TYR A 57 -10.95 -11.94 6.57
N VAL A 58 -9.63 -12.00 6.50
CA VAL A 58 -8.75 -10.83 6.70
C VAL A 58 -7.75 -10.77 5.57
N PHE A 59 -7.80 -9.69 4.80
CA PHE A 59 -6.96 -9.43 3.63
C PHE A 59 -6.02 -8.26 3.95
N SER A 60 -4.86 -8.56 4.52
CA SER A 60 -3.80 -7.58 4.78
C SER A 60 -2.96 -7.35 3.52
N GLU A 61 -2.29 -6.20 3.46
CA GLU A 61 -1.49 -5.77 2.31
C GLU A 61 -2.28 -5.84 0.99
N ASN A 62 -3.53 -5.36 1.01
CA ASN A 62 -4.46 -5.43 -0.12
C ASN A 62 -4.72 -6.87 -0.62
N GLY A 63 -4.68 -7.85 0.29
CA GLY A 63 -4.97 -9.25 0.01
C GLY A 63 -3.76 -10.08 -0.41
N LEU A 64 -2.55 -9.51 -0.41
CA LEU A 64 -1.32 -10.30 -0.55
C LEU A 64 -1.10 -11.24 0.63
N VAL A 65 -1.67 -10.93 1.79
CA VAL A 65 -1.74 -11.83 2.93
C VAL A 65 -3.20 -12.06 3.27
N ALA A 66 -3.66 -13.29 3.09
CA ALA A 66 -5.06 -13.64 3.27
C ALA A 66 -5.21 -14.67 4.39
N HIS A 67 -6.11 -14.38 5.34
CA HIS A 67 -6.50 -15.30 6.40
C HIS A 67 -7.99 -15.63 6.30
N LYS A 68 -8.34 -16.86 6.68
CA LYS A 68 -9.71 -17.32 6.89
C LYS A 68 -9.83 -18.00 8.24
N ASP A 69 -10.79 -17.60 9.06
CA ASP A 69 -11.04 -18.16 10.39
C ASP A 69 -9.77 -18.23 11.26
N GLY A 70 -8.97 -17.15 11.24
CA GLY A 70 -7.71 -17.07 11.98
C GLY A 70 -6.53 -17.78 11.34
N LYS A 71 -6.72 -18.51 10.24
CA LYS A 71 -5.68 -19.32 9.58
C LYS A 71 -5.23 -18.68 8.28
N LEU A 72 -3.92 -18.63 8.05
CA LEU A 72 -3.34 -18.19 6.79
C LEU A 72 -3.82 -19.11 5.66
N ILE A 73 -4.39 -18.54 4.60
CA ILE A 73 -4.85 -19.28 3.41
C ILE A 73 -3.93 -19.09 2.20
N ASP A 74 -3.40 -17.88 2.01
CA ASP A 74 -2.40 -17.62 0.98
C ASP A 74 -1.52 -16.43 1.39
N THR A 75 -0.29 -16.42 0.87
CA THR A 75 0.59 -15.26 0.90
C THR A 75 1.32 -15.11 -0.43
N ARG A 76 1.39 -13.89 -0.93
CA ARG A 76 2.08 -13.52 -2.16
C ARG A 76 3.07 -12.40 -1.86
N SER A 77 4.21 -12.42 -2.54
CA SER A 77 5.19 -11.34 -2.46
C SER A 77 5.62 -10.90 -3.86
N LEU A 78 5.97 -9.62 -3.98
CA LEU A 78 6.55 -9.02 -5.17
C LEU A 78 7.78 -9.81 -5.64
N LYS A 79 8.62 -10.25 -4.70
CA LYS A 79 9.79 -11.10 -4.98
C LYS A 79 9.40 -12.41 -5.66
N SER A 80 8.43 -13.14 -5.10
CA SER A 80 7.98 -14.41 -5.68
C SER A 80 7.31 -14.23 -7.05
N PHE A 81 6.72 -13.05 -7.30
CA PHE A 81 6.02 -12.74 -8.54
C PHE A 81 6.96 -12.28 -9.66
N LEU A 82 7.88 -11.35 -9.37
CA LEU A 82 8.78 -10.77 -10.38
C LEU A 82 10.08 -11.58 -10.56
N GLY A 83 10.57 -12.20 -9.49
CA GLY A 83 11.89 -12.85 -9.45
C GLY A 83 13.04 -11.86 -9.20
N GLU A 84 14.18 -12.41 -8.75
CA GLU A 84 15.35 -11.62 -8.34
C GLU A 84 16.02 -10.85 -9.48
N GLU A 85 16.10 -11.41 -10.68
CA GLU A 85 16.80 -10.75 -11.80
C GLU A 85 16.13 -9.42 -12.18
N LYS A 86 14.81 -9.40 -12.32
CA LYS A 86 14.05 -8.18 -12.62
C LYS A 86 14.09 -7.18 -11.48
N LEU A 87 14.06 -7.65 -10.23
CA LEU A 87 14.16 -6.79 -9.06
C LEU A 87 15.54 -6.12 -8.99
N LYS A 88 16.61 -6.88 -9.22
CA LYS A 88 17.98 -6.33 -9.27
C LYS A 88 18.13 -5.29 -10.37
N GLU A 89 17.62 -5.56 -11.56
CA GLU A 89 17.64 -4.62 -12.68
C GLU A 89 16.96 -3.29 -12.30
N PHE A 90 15.73 -3.37 -11.76
CA PHE A 90 14.98 -2.19 -11.31
C PHE A 90 15.67 -1.43 -10.18
N ILE A 91 16.19 -2.15 -9.18
CA ILE A 91 16.90 -1.57 -8.03
C ILE A 91 18.17 -0.87 -8.48
N ASN A 92 18.98 -1.49 -9.34
CA ASN A 92 20.21 -0.91 -9.87
C ASN A 92 19.93 0.38 -10.64
N PHE A 93 18.93 0.35 -11.55
CA PHE A 93 18.50 1.54 -12.27
C PHE A 93 18.10 2.67 -11.31
N THR A 94 17.24 2.35 -10.33
CA THR A 94 16.74 3.34 -9.37
C THR A 94 17.87 3.94 -8.52
N LEU A 95 18.83 3.11 -8.07
CA LEU A 95 19.97 3.57 -7.28
C LEU A 95 20.90 4.48 -8.09
N HIS A 96 21.22 4.12 -9.33
CA HIS A 96 22.02 4.99 -10.21
C HIS A 96 21.30 6.31 -10.48
N TYR A 97 20.01 6.26 -10.83
CA TYR A 97 19.20 7.46 -11.06
C TYR A 97 19.21 8.39 -9.84
N ILE A 98 18.94 7.86 -8.65
CA ILE A 98 18.92 8.66 -7.42
C ILE A 98 20.31 9.18 -7.05
N ALA A 99 21.38 8.42 -7.32
CA ALA A 99 22.76 8.87 -7.09
C ALA A 99 23.09 10.13 -7.90
N ASP A 100 22.58 10.23 -9.12
CA ASP A 100 22.85 11.34 -10.05
C ASP A 100 21.91 12.53 -9.91
N LEU A 101 20.80 12.41 -9.15
CA LEU A 101 19.87 13.53 -8.92
C LEU A 101 20.54 14.73 -8.24
N ASP A 102 20.48 15.91 -8.84
CA ASP A 102 20.90 17.14 -8.17
C ASP A 102 19.75 17.70 -7.35
N ILE A 103 19.67 17.31 -6.08
CA ILE A 103 18.62 17.73 -5.14
C ILE A 103 19.23 18.28 -3.85
N PRO A 104 18.57 19.23 -3.17
CA PRO A 104 19.17 19.94 -2.04
C PRO A 104 19.63 19.02 -0.90
N ILE A 105 18.91 17.91 -0.70
CA ILE A 105 19.12 16.99 0.41
C ILE A 105 18.97 15.55 -0.10
N LYS A 106 19.92 14.69 0.25
CA LYS A 106 19.80 13.22 0.19
C LYS A 106 20.04 12.64 1.59
N ARG A 107 19.25 11.64 2.00
CA ARG A 107 19.44 10.87 3.25
C ARG A 107 19.53 9.37 2.94
N GLY A 108 19.45 8.48 3.94
CA GLY A 108 19.59 7.02 3.75
C GLY A 108 18.39 6.36 3.03
N THR A 109 18.34 5.02 2.96
CA THR A 109 17.28 4.12 2.35
C THR A 109 16.36 4.76 1.33
N PHE A 110 16.90 4.90 0.13
CA PHE A 110 16.18 5.39 -1.05
C PHE A 110 15.17 4.39 -1.61
N ILE A 111 15.33 3.10 -1.31
CA ILE A 111 14.45 2.02 -1.74
C ILE A 111 14.13 1.18 -0.49
N GLU A 112 12.86 1.09 -0.14
CA GLU A 112 12.33 0.25 0.93
C GLU A 112 11.52 -0.90 0.31
N PHE A 113 11.99 -2.13 0.53
CA PHE A 113 11.31 -3.33 0.08
C PHE A 113 10.16 -3.68 1.03
N ARG A 114 8.94 -3.82 0.50
CA ARG A 114 7.76 -4.32 1.21
C ARG A 114 7.27 -5.60 0.53
N SER A 115 6.43 -6.39 1.20
CA SER A 115 5.99 -7.67 0.65
C SER A 115 5.31 -7.49 -0.72
N GLY A 116 4.47 -6.46 -0.88
CA GLY A 116 3.77 -6.17 -2.14
C GLY A 116 4.33 -5.09 -3.05
N MET A 117 5.31 -4.30 -2.62
CA MET A 117 5.73 -3.09 -3.33
C MET A 117 7.15 -2.68 -2.99
N LEU A 118 7.74 -1.85 -3.86
CA LEU A 118 8.95 -1.08 -3.55
C LEU A 118 8.54 0.37 -3.29
N ASN A 119 8.87 0.90 -2.12
CA ASN A 119 8.73 2.33 -1.84
C ASN A 119 10.05 3.01 -2.20
N VAL A 120 10.02 3.91 -3.18
CA VAL A 120 11.20 4.64 -3.66
C VAL A 120 11.09 6.10 -3.28
N SER A 121 12.14 6.67 -2.70
CA SER A 121 12.19 8.07 -2.30
C SER A 121 13.60 8.65 -2.44
N PRO A 122 13.80 9.70 -3.24
CA PRO A 122 15.11 10.36 -3.39
C PRO A 122 15.66 10.98 -2.10
N ILE A 123 14.79 11.35 -1.15
CA ILE A 123 15.18 11.98 0.14
C ILE A 123 14.98 11.09 1.37
N ARG A 124 14.13 10.05 1.27
CA ARG A 124 13.66 9.10 2.31
C ARG A 124 12.82 9.66 3.47
N ARG A 125 11.99 8.77 4.05
CA ARG A 125 11.41 8.76 5.41
C ARG A 125 12.31 9.14 6.63
N ASN A 126 13.63 9.02 6.60
CA ASN A 126 14.47 9.35 7.77
C ASN A 126 14.80 10.85 7.86
N CYS A 127 14.37 11.62 6.87
CA CYS A 127 14.43 13.06 6.97
C CYS A 127 13.41 13.55 8.02
N SER A 128 13.66 14.73 8.59
CA SER A 128 12.72 15.39 9.48
C SER A 128 11.44 15.79 8.71
N GLN A 129 10.37 16.14 9.43
CA GLN A 129 9.15 16.60 8.76
C GLN A 129 9.41 17.91 8.00
N GLU A 130 10.25 18.79 8.54
CA GLU A 130 10.66 20.03 7.88
C GLU A 130 11.40 19.74 6.56
N GLU A 131 12.34 18.79 6.55
CA GLU A 131 13.04 18.36 5.34
C GLU A 131 12.08 17.74 4.30
N ARG A 132 10.99 17.08 4.73
CA ARG A 132 9.94 16.61 3.80
C ARG A 132 9.19 17.75 3.18
N ASP A 133 8.75 18.71 3.99
CA ASP A 133 7.94 19.84 3.54
C ASP A 133 8.76 20.75 2.60
N GLU A 134 10.06 20.90 2.85
CA GLU A 134 10.99 21.61 1.97
C GLU A 134 11.19 20.86 0.65
N PHE A 135 11.39 19.54 0.70
CA PHE A 135 11.53 18.75 -0.51
C PHE A 135 10.24 18.76 -1.33
N GLU A 136 9.06 18.63 -0.70
CA GLU A 136 7.75 18.71 -1.37
C GLU A 136 7.62 20.00 -2.19
N LYS A 137 8.01 21.15 -1.62
CA LYS A 137 8.05 22.44 -2.34
C LYS A 137 9.07 22.46 -3.48
N TYR A 138 10.19 21.74 -3.33
CA TYR A 138 11.23 21.63 -4.37
C TYR A 138 10.77 20.78 -5.56
N ILE A 139 10.08 19.65 -5.33
CA ILE A 139 9.57 18.80 -6.44
C ILE A 139 8.40 19.46 -7.18
N ASP A 140 7.67 20.36 -6.52
CA ASP A 140 6.58 21.14 -7.14
C ASP A 140 7.09 22.04 -8.29
N PHE A 141 8.41 22.31 -8.32
CA PHE A 141 9.10 22.89 -9.46
C PHE A 141 9.50 21.80 -10.49
N GLY A 142 8.53 21.23 -11.20
CA GLY A 142 8.81 20.63 -12.52
C GLY A 142 8.08 19.35 -12.92
N HIS A 143 7.50 18.58 -11.99
CA HIS A 143 6.80 17.32 -12.31
C HIS A 143 5.47 17.17 -11.58
N ALA A 144 4.59 18.17 -11.68
CA ALA A 144 3.21 18.05 -11.24
C ALA A 144 2.43 17.23 -12.28
N VAL A 145 2.21 15.94 -12.01
CA VAL A 145 1.22 15.15 -12.75
C VAL A 145 -0.16 15.61 -12.31
N THR A 146 -0.73 16.52 -13.09
CA THR A 146 -2.05 17.10 -12.81
C THR A 146 -3.20 16.25 -13.35
N SER A 147 -2.90 15.26 -14.21
CA SER A 147 -3.88 14.33 -14.78
C SER A 147 -3.22 13.05 -15.30
N PRO A 148 -4.00 11.97 -15.53
CA PRO A 148 -3.50 10.74 -16.16
C PRO A 148 -2.85 10.99 -17.54
N ASP A 149 -3.36 11.95 -18.32
CA ASP A 149 -2.80 12.29 -19.63
C ASP A 149 -1.39 12.88 -19.51
N ASP A 150 -1.15 13.66 -18.46
CA ASP A 150 0.17 14.21 -18.19
C ASP A 150 1.18 13.10 -17.80
N THR A 151 0.74 12.09 -17.03
CA THR A 151 1.56 10.90 -16.76
C THR A 151 1.96 10.20 -18.05
N VAL A 152 1.00 9.95 -18.94
CA VAL A 152 1.25 9.28 -20.22
C VAL A 152 2.24 10.06 -21.08
N ARG A 153 2.09 11.39 -21.13
CA ARG A 153 2.98 12.28 -21.88
C ARG A 153 4.41 12.23 -21.32
N GLN A 154 4.57 12.41 -20.02
CA GLN A 154 5.89 12.42 -19.38
C GLN A 154 6.57 11.05 -19.49
N CYS A 155 5.86 9.95 -19.24
CA CYS A 155 6.42 8.60 -19.37
C CYS A 155 6.82 8.27 -20.80
N LYS A 156 6.03 8.70 -21.80
CA LYS A 156 6.41 8.52 -23.21
C LYS A 156 7.71 9.27 -23.54
N ALA A 157 7.83 10.52 -23.10
CA ALA A 157 8.99 11.37 -23.36
C ALA A 157 10.27 10.91 -22.65
N LEU A 158 10.15 10.32 -21.45
CA LEU A 158 11.30 9.92 -20.64
C LEU A 158 11.77 8.49 -20.94
N PHE A 159 10.83 7.59 -21.25
CA PHE A 159 11.13 6.15 -21.27
C PHE A 159 10.80 5.46 -22.60
N LEU A 160 10.00 6.07 -23.48
CA LEU A 160 9.50 5.42 -24.70
C LEU A 160 9.84 6.18 -25.99
N SER A 161 10.52 7.32 -25.92
CA SER A 161 10.84 8.17 -27.07
C SER A 161 12.30 8.10 -27.55
N ASN A 162 13.04 7.04 -27.22
CA ASN A 162 14.19 6.63 -28.03
C ASN A 162 14.22 5.09 -28.17
N PRO A 163 14.57 4.58 -29.37
CA PRO A 163 14.31 3.20 -29.81
C PRO A 163 15.19 2.13 -29.13
#